data_AF-A0A840N4J8-F1
#
_entry.id   AF-A0A840N4J8-F1
#
_cell.length_a   1.000
_cell.length_b   1.000
_cell.length_c   1.000
_cell.angle_alpha   90.00
_cell.angle_beta   90.00
_cell.angle_gamma   90.00
#
_symmetry.space_group_name_H-M   'P 1'
#
loop_
_entity.id
_entity.type
_entity.pdbx_description
1 polymer ?
#
loop_
_entity_poly.entity_id
_entity_poly.type
_entity_poly.pdbx_seq_one_letter_code
_entity_poly.pdbx_strand_id
1 'polypeptide(L)'
;MTRGPWFMVLSVLIAVVITQVSLWMRNIKPAKKISLWEHLLWERAPKDEQTKAYYRQRLMTGIIVLPATVLVLYALTEMYGR
;
A
#
# COMPACT_ATOMS: atom_id res chain seq x y z
N MET A 1 6.14 -7.15 27.16
CA MET A 1 5.86 -5.87 26.48
C MET A 1 6.76 -5.75 25.26
N THR A 2 6.29 -6.15 24.07
CA THR A 2 6.94 -5.98 22.74
C THR A 2 5.93 -6.18 21.59
N ARG A 3 4.62 -6.10 21.85
CA ARG A 3 3.58 -6.42 20.86
C ARG A 3 3.27 -5.26 19.90
N GLY A 4 3.48 -4.00 20.32
CA GLY A 4 3.18 -2.80 19.54
C GLY A 4 3.93 -2.71 18.20
N PRO A 5 5.27 -2.91 18.16
CA PRO A 5 6.03 -2.89 16.91
C PRO A 5 5.60 -3.99 15.94
N TRP A 6 5.35 -5.20 16.45
CA TRP A 6 4.85 -6.32 15.64
C TRP A 6 3.46 -6.03 15.05
N PHE A 7 2.60 -5.37 15.82
CA PHE A 7 1.27 -4.97 15.35
C PHE A 7 1.35 -3.93 14.22
N MET A 8 2.26 -2.97 14.32
CA MET A 8 2.53 -2.00 13.26
C MET A 8 3.11 -2.67 12.00
N VAL A 9 4.05 -3.60 12.16
CA VAL A 9 4.61 -4.33 11.01
C VAL A 9 3.52 -5.17 10.33
N LEU A 10 2.66 -5.83 11.10
CA LEU A 10 1.56 -6.62 10.56
C LEU A 10 0.54 -5.75 9.82
N SER A 11 0.16 -4.60 10.39
CA SER A 11 -0.80 -3.69 9.76
C SER A 11 -0.25 -3.09 8.47
N VAL A 12 1.04 -2.74 8.44
CA VAL A 12 1.73 -2.27 7.22
C VAL A 12 1.77 -3.37 6.16
N LEU A 13 2.12 -4.61 6.53
CA LEU A 13 2.13 -5.73 5.59
C LEU A 13 0.74 -5.98 4.98
N ILE A 14 -0.30 -6.02 5.81
CA ILE A 14 -1.68 -6.22 5.35
C ILE A 14 -2.12 -5.06 4.45
N ALA A 15 -1.83 -3.82 4.84
CA ALA A 15 -2.17 -2.65 4.03
C ALA A 15 -1.47 -2.65 2.67
N VAL A 16 -0.18 -3.03 2.63
CA VAL A 16 0.58 -3.18 1.37
C VAL A 16 -0.06 -4.24 0.49
N VAL A 17 -0.35 -5.42 1.02
CA VAL A 17 -0.98 -6.52 0.27
C VAL A 17 -2.34 -6.10 -0.28
N ILE A 18 -3.22 -5.52 0.54
CA ILE A 18 -4.54 -5.07 0.11
C ILE A 18 -4.43 -3.97 -0.96
N THR A 19 -3.51 -3.03 -0.78
CA THR A 19 -3.27 -1.97 -1.78
C THR A 19 -2.81 -2.58 -3.10
N GLN A 20 -1.89 -3.55 -3.05
CA GLN A 20 -1.39 -4.26 -4.24
C GLN A 20 -2.52 -5.03 -4.94
N VAL A 21 -3.34 -5.78 -4.19
CA VAL A 21 -4.49 -6.54 -4.69
C VAL A 21 -5.55 -5.61 -5.29
N SER A 22 -5.85 -4.49 -4.63
CA SER A 22 -6.82 -3.49 -5.11
C SER A 22 -6.39 -2.86 -6.43
N LEU A 23 -5.11 -2.51 -6.55
CA LEU A 23 -4.54 -2.01 -7.81
C LEU A 23 -4.58 -3.08 -8.91
N TRP A 24 -4.34 -4.34 -8.54
CA TRP A 24 -4.39 -5.47 -9.47
C TRP A 24 -5.81 -5.75 -9.97
N MET A 25 -6.82 -5.74 -9.08
CA MET A 25 -8.24 -5.88 -9.45
C MET A 25 -8.71 -4.76 -10.38
N ARG A 26 -8.21 -3.54 -10.18
CA ARG A 26 -8.51 -2.39 -11.04
C ARG A 26 -7.71 -2.39 -12.35
N ASN A 27 -6.88 -3.41 -12.58
CA ASN A 27 -5.99 -3.57 -13.72
C ASN A 27 -5.11 -2.34 -13.98
N ILE A 28 -4.84 -1.54 -12.94
CA ILE A 28 -3.99 -0.35 -13.01
C ILE A 28 -2.56 -0.85 -12.92
N LYS A 29 -1.96 -1.14 -14.07
CA LYS A 29 -0.58 -1.62 -14.16
C LYS A 29 0.35 -0.42 -14.37
N PRO A 30 1.54 -0.40 -13.75
CA PRO A 30 2.57 0.54 -14.17
C PRO A 30 2.86 0.32 -15.65
N ALA A 31 3.16 1.40 -16.38
CA ALA A 31 3.57 1.31 -17.77
C ALA A 31 4.73 0.30 -17.91
N LYS A 32 4.67 -0.56 -18.93
CA LYS A 32 5.63 -1.66 -19.11
C LYS A 32 7.02 -1.06 -19.42
N LYS A 33 8.01 -1.46 -18.60
CA LYS A 33 9.47 -1.17 -18.67
C LYS A 33 9.82 0.16 -17.96
N ILE A 34 10.97 0.33 -17.31
CA ILE A 34 12.34 0.01 -17.71
C ILE A 34 13.23 -0.14 -16.44
N SER A 35 14.36 -0.87 -16.54
CA SER A 35 15.56 -0.93 -15.66
C SER A 35 15.46 -0.40 -14.21
N LEU A 36 15.97 -1.16 -13.22
CA LEU A 36 16.08 -0.74 -11.80
C LEU A 36 16.64 0.68 -11.60
N TRP A 37 17.57 1.12 -12.46
CA TRP A 37 18.13 2.47 -12.44
C TRP A 37 17.15 3.55 -12.92
N GLU A 38 16.35 3.23 -13.94
CA GLU A 38 15.26 4.10 -14.34
C GLU A 38 14.19 4.13 -13.26
N HIS A 39 13.92 3.04 -12.55
CA HIS A 39 12.97 3.03 -11.43
C HIS A 39 13.33 4.06 -10.33
N LEU A 40 14.62 4.15 -9.95
CA LEU A 40 15.12 5.12 -8.97
C LEU A 40 15.05 6.57 -9.48
N LEU A 41 15.36 6.80 -10.75
CA LEU A 41 15.22 8.13 -11.38
C LEU A 41 13.74 8.51 -11.59
N TRP A 42 12.87 7.51 -11.77
CA TRP A 42 11.44 7.65 -12.02
C TRP A 42 10.63 7.96 -10.76
N GLU A 43 11.05 7.51 -9.58
CA GLU A 43 10.43 7.93 -8.31
C GLU A 43 10.59 9.44 -8.08
N ARG A 44 11.67 10.04 -8.60
CA ARG A 44 11.99 11.46 -8.42
C ARG A 44 11.28 12.36 -9.45
N ALA A 45 11.02 11.86 -10.66
CA ALA A 45 10.34 12.60 -11.73
C ALA A 45 9.62 11.66 -12.72
N PRO A 46 8.35 11.28 -12.48
CA PRO A 46 7.61 10.44 -13.42
C PRO A 46 7.32 11.23 -14.70
N LYS A 47 7.86 10.78 -15.84
CA LYS A 47 7.65 11.41 -17.15
C LYS A 47 6.32 11.01 -17.82
N ASP A 48 5.75 9.86 -17.45
CA ASP A 48 4.50 9.34 -18.05
C ASP A 48 3.25 9.63 -17.19
N GLU A 49 2.20 10.17 -17.83
CA GLU A 49 0.91 10.45 -17.19
C GLU A 49 0.25 9.21 -16.59
N GLN A 50 0.40 8.05 -17.24
CA GLN A 50 -0.12 6.76 -16.77
C GLN A 50 0.51 6.34 -15.43
N THR A 51 1.80 6.63 -15.26
CA THR A 51 2.55 6.30 -14.05
C THR A 51 2.23 7.28 -12.91
N LYS A 52 2.04 8.57 -13.24
CA LYS A 52 1.51 9.56 -12.26
C LYS A 52 0.13 9.14 -11.76
N ALA A 53 -0.76 8.71 -12.65
CA ALA A 53 -2.08 8.23 -12.29
C ALA A 53 -2.01 6.97 -11.40
N TYR A 54 -1.13 6.02 -11.73
CA TYR A 54 -0.88 4.83 -10.90
C TYR A 54 -0.39 5.19 -9.50
N TYR A 55 0.62 6.05 -9.36
CA TYR A 55 1.12 6.47 -8.03
C TYR A 55 0.08 7.26 -7.25
N ARG A 56 -0.68 8.14 -7.90
CA ARG A 56 -1.76 8.90 -7.25
C ARG A 56 -2.86 7.98 -6.74
N GLN A 57 -3.27 6.98 -7.54
CA GLN A 57 -4.25 5.97 -7.12
C GLN A 57 -3.69 5.06 -6.02
N ARG A 58 -2.42 4.67 -6.10
CA ARG A 58 -1.75 3.89 -5.05
C ARG A 58 -1.70 4.65 -3.73
N LEU A 59 -1.36 5.94 -3.75
CA LEU A 59 -1.38 6.81 -2.57
C LEU A 59 -2.79 6.97 -2.01
N MET A 60 -3.79 7.30 -2.84
CA MET A 60 -5.17 7.42 -2.38
C MET A 60 -5.71 6.12 -1.78
N THR A 61 -5.43 4.99 -2.44
CA THR A 61 -5.84 3.67 -1.94
C THR A 61 -5.11 3.34 -0.65
N GLY A 62 -3.80 3.60 -0.57
CA GLY A 62 -3.01 3.38 0.65
C GLY A 62 -3.48 4.23 1.82
N ILE A 63 -3.81 5.51 1.60
CA ILE A 63 -4.32 6.43 2.63
C ILE A 63 -5.66 5.96 3.21
N ILE A 64 -6.50 5.28 2.42
CA ILE A 64 -7.79 4.74 2.90
C ILE A 64 -7.61 3.36 3.53
N VAL A 65 -6.79 2.50 2.91
CA VAL A 65 -6.59 1.12 3.34
C VAL A 65 -5.80 1.02 4.64
N LEU A 66 -4.80 1.89 4.88
CA LEU A 66 -4.04 1.92 6.14
C LEU A 66 -4.93 2.16 7.37
N PRO A 67 -5.71 3.25 7.47
CA PRO A 67 -6.56 3.46 8.63
C PRO A 67 -7.67 2.40 8.73
N ALA A 68 -8.20 1.91 7.61
CA ALA A 68 -9.18 0.82 7.63
C ALA A 68 -8.59 -0.48 8.20
N THR A 69 -7.40 -0.87 7.77
CA THR A 69 -6.71 -2.07 8.28
C THR A 69 -6.32 -1.93 9.74
N VAL A 70 -5.88 -0.75 10.18
CA VAL A 70 -5.61 -0.46 11.59
C VAL A 70 -6.89 -0.57 12.42
N LEU A 71 -8.01 0.00 11.96
CA LEU A 71 -9.32 -0.11 12.61
C LEU A 71 -9.79 -1.56 12.72
N VAL A 72 -9.68 -2.34 11.64
CA VAL A 72 -10.07 -3.76 11.62
C VAL A 72 -9.21 -4.57 12.59
N LEU A 73 -7.90 -4.37 12.59
CA LEU A 73 -7.00 -5.06 13.51
C LEU A 73 -7.27 -4.66 14.96
N TYR A 74 -7.54 -3.38 15.22
CA TYR A 74 -7.92 -2.90 16.55
C TYR A 74 -9.23 -3.57 17.02
N ALA A 75 -10.28 -3.56 16.19
CA ALA A 75 -11.56 -4.19 16.50
C ALA A 75 -11.41 -5.71 16.73
N LEU A 76 -10.62 -6.40 15.90
CA LEU A 76 -10.32 -7.82 16.10
C LEU A 76 -9.58 -8.08 17.41
N THR A 77 -8.65 -7.20 17.80
CA THR A 77 -7.92 -7.32 19.07
C THR A 77 -8.84 -7.07 20.26
N GLU A 78 -9.80 -6.16 20.14
CA GLU A 78 -10.79 -5.89 21.19
C GLU A 78 -11.80 -7.04 21.33
N MET A 79 -12.18 -7.68 20.22
CA MET A 79 -13.12 -8.82 20.20
C MET A 79 -12.50 -10.14 20.67
N TYR A 80 -11.26 -10.44 20.27
CA TYR A 80 -10.60 -11.73 20.53
C TYR A 80 -9.49 -11.67 21.59
N GLY A 81 -9.15 -10.47 22.06
CA GLY A 81 -8.14 -10.24 23.10
C GLY A 81 -8.69 -10.17 24.53
N ARG A 82 -9.99 -10.40 24.73
CA ARG A 82 -10.60 -10.77 26.02
C ARG A 82 -10.67 -12.28 26.14
#